data_AF-H1V4E5-F1
#
_entry.id   AF-H1V4E5-F1
#
_cell.length_a   1.000
_cell.length_b   1.000
_cell.length_c   1.000
_cell.angle_alpha   90.00
_cell.angle_beta   90.00
_cell.angle_gamma   90.00
#
_symmetry.space_group_name_H-M   'P 1'
#
loop_
_entity.id
_entity.type
_entity.pdbx_description
1 polymer ?
#
loop_
_entity_poly.entity_id
_entity_poly.type
_entity_poly.pdbx_seq_one_letter_code
_entity_poly.pdbx_strand_id
1 'polypeptide(L)'
;MNDKYTRNAESDSGSDGHGRPAYLINGDTPGPVLTVNEGETLEAFVDNQLAIETTIHWHGIYQINEPWNDGVPGVTQWATEPRDNYTYRFTPQGQYGSYFYHGHFGPAFSDGQRGPLWIIPAEWRPRPYELISKKEHDIRAMRSAEKSPRHIIVADWNDQPMDMYLIRFRDTGYIPTCANSLTLNGRGGTRCESARDIEDAGGPGRNERGCLWRIPGHEYTNVEYCTETRPELEIVQAEPGEEWVWINFIHSGAHHSLAISIDEHEFWVVAADGEFVHPQKVVRTHINLGERTSILVKLDKPPGDYAIRLHSLRFEQMIQGAGILRYATNKHSNRIVPNTKPWLHLNGSVINAADKAMDETKLAPYPHRPPPDKADFTLRFMVNKTGPSTWVLNSAPHEFFRQNVPPIMWNEKSRGRTSWGDSNGFLRNGSVVDLIIENGAQVDSSHPFHKHNHKVWIIAQGDGGFPWRDVNDAVRNGGAKHFNLVDPPFRDGFTLEAGEGKFVVVRYKIYFPAVSMLHCHMIHHFASGQQVILLEGMEVMPPVPQDLKDKPHVEFDFPPRYGPLD
;
A
#
# COMPACT_ATOMS: atom_id res chain seq x y z
N MET A 1 2.70 -13.31 26.31
CA MET A 1 3.52 -13.62 25.12
C MET A 1 2.60 -14.32 24.14
N ASN A 2 2.23 -13.64 23.07
CA ASN A 2 1.46 -14.20 21.95
C ASN A 2 2.46 -14.40 20.82
N ASP A 3 3.26 -15.46 20.90
CA ASP A 3 4.24 -15.79 19.86
C ASP A 3 3.46 -16.11 18.58
N LYS A 4 3.74 -15.38 17.51
CA LYS A 4 3.17 -15.68 16.19
C LYS A 4 4.28 -16.24 15.30
N TYR A 5 4.10 -17.50 14.91
CA TYR A 5 5.03 -18.21 14.04
C TYR A 5 4.73 -17.84 12.58
N THR A 6 5.75 -17.54 11.80
CA THR A 6 5.67 -17.19 10.39
C THR A 6 6.72 -18.02 9.63
N ARG A 7 6.26 -19.00 8.86
CA ARG A 7 7.09 -19.87 8.01
C ARG A 7 6.93 -19.47 6.56
N ASN A 8 8.00 -19.02 5.91
CA ASN A 8 7.93 -18.69 4.48
C ASN A 8 8.16 -19.95 3.62
N ALA A 9 7.32 -20.24 2.63
CA ALA A 9 7.46 -21.41 1.75
C ALA A 9 7.07 -21.08 0.29
N GLU A 10 7.60 -21.84 -0.67
CA GLU A 10 7.20 -21.77 -2.09
C GLU A 10 6.17 -22.86 -2.41
N SER A 11 5.14 -22.51 -3.19
CA SER A 11 4.17 -23.45 -3.76
C SER A 11 3.55 -22.88 -5.03
N ASP A 12 2.99 -23.75 -5.85
CA ASP A 12 2.08 -23.32 -6.92
C ASP A 12 0.81 -22.71 -6.29
N SER A 13 0.46 -21.50 -6.70
CA SER A 13 -0.81 -20.86 -6.42
C SER A 13 -1.62 -20.75 -7.71
N GLY A 14 -2.88 -21.18 -7.65
CA GLY A 14 -3.89 -20.98 -8.68
C GLY A 14 -4.91 -19.91 -8.32
N SER A 15 -4.48 -18.86 -7.59
CA SER A 15 -5.33 -17.77 -7.08
C SER A 15 -6.30 -17.18 -8.11
N ASP A 16 -5.87 -17.13 -9.37
CA ASP A 16 -6.67 -16.67 -10.49
C ASP A 16 -7.08 -17.77 -11.46
N GLY A 17 -6.82 -19.03 -11.15
CA GLY A 17 -7.05 -20.17 -12.03
C GLY A 17 -5.87 -20.51 -12.95
N HIS A 18 -4.82 -19.68 -12.98
CA HIS A 18 -3.53 -20.00 -13.61
C HIS A 18 -2.52 -20.39 -12.54
N GLY A 19 -1.90 -21.56 -12.66
CA GLY A 19 -0.89 -22.01 -11.71
C GLY A 19 0.43 -21.27 -11.92
N ARG A 20 0.97 -20.64 -10.88
CA ARG A 20 2.32 -20.08 -10.85
C ARG A 20 3.00 -20.22 -9.47
N PRO A 21 4.34 -20.18 -9.39
CA PRO A 21 5.03 -20.09 -8.11
C PRO A 21 4.59 -18.85 -7.31
N ALA A 22 4.38 -19.04 -6.01
CA ALA A 22 4.07 -17.97 -5.06
C ALA A 22 4.83 -18.16 -3.74
N TYR A 23 5.11 -17.05 -3.07
CA TYR A 23 5.65 -17.04 -1.72
C TYR A 23 4.50 -17.05 -0.71
N LEU A 24 4.52 -18.05 0.15
CA LEU A 24 3.48 -18.32 1.14
C LEU A 24 4.00 -18.05 2.54
N ILE A 25 3.08 -17.70 3.44
CA ILE A 25 3.34 -17.51 4.85
C ILE A 25 2.47 -18.50 5.62
N ASN A 26 3.10 -19.44 6.33
CA ASN A 26 2.46 -20.60 6.96
C ASN A 26 1.67 -21.47 5.99
N GLY A 27 2.05 -21.51 4.71
CA GLY A 27 1.37 -22.31 3.69
C GLY A 27 0.20 -21.62 3.01
N ASP A 28 -0.07 -20.35 3.32
CA ASP A 28 -1.14 -19.56 2.69
C ASP A 28 -0.63 -18.23 2.12
N THR A 29 -1.34 -17.72 1.10
CA THR A 29 -1.24 -16.33 0.65
C THR A 29 -2.65 -15.77 0.38
N PRO A 30 -3.08 -14.69 1.05
CA PRO A 30 -2.40 -14.01 2.14
C PRO A 30 -2.04 -14.90 3.34
N GLY A 31 -1.00 -14.53 4.06
CA GLY A 31 -0.66 -15.10 5.35
C GLY A 31 -1.73 -14.83 6.43
N PRO A 32 -1.57 -15.44 7.61
CA PRO A 32 -2.55 -15.35 8.69
C PRO A 32 -2.76 -13.92 9.21
N VAL A 33 -3.96 -13.63 9.71
CA VAL A 33 -4.21 -12.36 10.42
C VAL A 33 -3.43 -12.35 11.73
N LEU A 34 -2.49 -11.42 11.85
CA LEU A 34 -1.82 -11.17 13.12
C LEU A 34 -2.66 -10.15 13.90
N THR A 35 -3.13 -10.52 15.09
CA THR A 35 -3.93 -9.63 15.95
C THR A 35 -3.20 -9.25 17.25
N VAL A 36 -3.14 -7.98 17.61
CA VAL A 36 -2.53 -7.50 18.88
C VAL A 36 -3.37 -6.37 19.46
N ASN A 37 -3.41 -6.22 20.79
CA ASN A 37 -4.06 -5.05 21.38
C ASN A 37 -3.14 -3.83 21.24
N GLU A 38 -3.74 -2.65 21.07
CA GLU A 38 -3.02 -1.39 21.13
C GLU A 38 -2.18 -1.29 22.42
N GLY A 39 -0.88 -0.98 22.27
CA GLY A 39 0.06 -0.87 23.39
C GLY A 39 0.64 -2.20 23.90
N GLU A 40 0.20 -3.36 23.38
CA GLU A 40 0.84 -4.64 23.67
C GLU A 40 1.96 -4.96 22.67
N THR A 41 3.02 -5.60 23.14
CA THR A 41 4.13 -6.03 22.27
C THR A 41 3.69 -7.21 21.39
N LEU A 42 3.96 -7.09 20.09
CA LEU A 42 3.90 -8.19 19.14
C LEU A 42 5.32 -8.73 18.94
N GLU A 43 5.47 -10.05 19.08
CA GLU A 43 6.67 -10.79 18.69
C GLU A 43 6.32 -11.75 17.56
N ALA A 44 7.03 -11.63 16.44
CA ALA A 44 6.83 -12.46 15.26
C ALA A 44 8.13 -13.17 14.90
N PHE A 45 8.10 -14.50 14.97
CA PHE A 45 9.22 -15.35 14.60
C PHE A 45 9.13 -15.71 13.12
N VAL A 46 10.06 -15.21 12.32
CA VAL A 46 10.15 -15.46 10.88
C VAL A 46 11.23 -16.50 10.63
N ASP A 47 10.81 -17.66 10.13
CA ASP A 47 11.66 -18.78 9.72
C ASP A 47 11.74 -18.83 8.20
N ASN A 48 12.91 -18.51 7.64
CA ASN A 48 13.09 -18.46 6.19
C ASN A 48 13.33 -19.86 5.62
N GLN A 49 12.29 -20.46 5.06
CA GLN A 49 12.39 -21.76 4.37
C GLN A 49 12.36 -21.63 2.84
N LEU A 50 12.48 -20.40 2.32
CA LEU A 50 12.63 -20.10 0.89
C LEU A 50 14.02 -20.51 0.39
N ALA A 51 14.17 -20.57 -0.94
CA ALA A 51 15.49 -20.74 -1.57
C ALA A 51 16.28 -19.42 -1.67
N ILE A 52 15.64 -18.29 -1.36
CA ILE A 52 16.18 -16.92 -1.45
C ILE A 52 16.19 -16.23 -0.08
N GLU A 53 16.92 -15.12 0.03
CA GLU A 53 16.89 -14.25 1.19
C GLU A 53 15.50 -13.59 1.36
N THR A 54 15.18 -13.18 2.59
CA THR A 54 13.89 -12.51 2.84
C THR A 54 13.92 -11.59 4.05
N THR A 55 13.01 -10.62 4.05
CA THR A 55 12.67 -9.80 5.22
C THR A 55 11.17 -9.55 5.25
N ILE A 56 10.63 -9.28 6.43
CA ILE A 56 9.23 -8.85 6.59
C ILE A 56 9.21 -7.42 7.08
N HIS A 57 8.62 -6.53 6.29
CA HIS A 57 8.30 -5.16 6.67
C HIS A 57 6.89 -5.09 7.27
N TRP A 58 6.75 -4.24 8.29
CA TRP A 58 5.52 -4.02 9.03
C TRP A 58 4.90 -2.69 8.58
N HIS A 59 4.15 -2.75 7.48
CA HIS A 59 3.72 -1.58 6.75
C HIS A 59 2.90 -0.61 7.59
N GLY A 60 3.41 0.61 7.72
CA GLY A 60 2.81 1.70 8.51
C GLY A 60 3.04 1.59 10.02
N ILE A 61 3.77 0.60 10.53
CA ILE A 61 4.07 0.44 11.96
C ILE A 61 5.25 1.33 12.38
N TYR A 62 5.13 1.94 13.56
CA TYR A 62 6.15 2.78 14.18
C TYR A 62 7.17 1.89 14.90
N GLN A 63 8.42 1.89 14.42
CA GLN A 63 9.49 1.08 15.00
C GLN A 63 10.18 1.81 16.17
N ILE A 64 9.39 2.19 17.17
CA ILE A 64 9.85 2.95 18.33
C ILE A 64 10.77 2.08 19.20
N ASN A 65 11.90 2.64 19.60
CA ASN A 65 12.97 2.04 20.43
C ASN A 65 13.76 0.89 19.78
N GLU A 66 13.18 0.15 18.84
CA GLU A 66 13.84 -0.99 18.17
C GLU A 66 13.76 -0.86 16.63
N PRO A 67 14.36 0.19 16.04
CA PRO A 67 14.18 0.55 14.62
C PRO A 67 14.74 -0.50 13.64
N TRP A 68 15.63 -1.40 14.10
CA TRP A 68 16.13 -2.53 13.31
C TRP A 68 15.04 -3.57 12.97
N ASN A 69 13.87 -3.51 13.61
CA ASN A 69 12.72 -4.37 13.31
C ASN A 69 11.87 -3.86 12.12
N ASP A 70 12.28 -2.79 11.43
CA ASP A 70 11.51 -2.27 10.29
C ASP A 70 11.46 -3.24 9.09
N GLY A 71 12.40 -4.19 8.97
CA GLY A 71 12.31 -5.19 7.91
C GLY A 71 12.89 -4.78 6.55
N VAL A 72 13.73 -3.75 6.48
CA VAL A 72 14.23 -3.21 5.21
C VAL A 72 15.69 -3.62 5.00
N PRO A 73 15.97 -4.57 4.09
CA PRO A 73 17.31 -5.10 3.88
C PRO A 73 18.23 -4.01 3.33
N GLY A 74 19.47 -3.93 3.84
CA GLY A 74 20.43 -2.89 3.47
C GLY A 74 20.16 -1.50 4.08
N VAL A 75 19.06 -1.34 4.83
CA VAL A 75 18.69 -0.08 5.48
C VAL A 75 18.65 -0.26 6.99
N THR A 76 17.74 -1.09 7.49
CA THR A 76 17.51 -1.30 8.93
C THR A 76 18.01 -2.64 9.43
N GLN A 77 18.20 -3.62 8.53
CA GLN A 77 18.73 -4.93 8.88
C GLN A 77 19.42 -5.63 7.70
N TRP A 78 20.17 -6.69 7.98
CA TRP A 78 20.53 -7.69 6.97
C TRP A 78 19.29 -8.47 6.50
N ALA A 79 19.32 -8.99 5.28
CA ALA A 79 18.34 -9.96 4.84
C ALA A 79 18.48 -11.26 5.65
N THR A 80 17.37 -11.98 5.85
CA THR A 80 17.40 -13.29 6.52
C THR A 80 17.76 -14.35 5.50
N GLU A 81 18.91 -15.00 5.67
CA GLU A 81 19.42 -16.01 4.76
C GLU A 81 18.50 -17.24 4.65
N PRO A 82 18.56 -18.03 3.56
CA PRO A 82 17.88 -19.30 3.47
C PRO A 82 18.23 -20.22 4.64
N ARG A 83 17.20 -20.80 5.27
CA ARG A 83 17.29 -21.65 6.48
C ARG A 83 17.74 -20.92 7.75
N ASP A 84 17.80 -19.59 7.75
CA ASP A 84 17.97 -18.78 8.96
C ASP A 84 16.62 -18.21 9.45
N ASN A 85 16.64 -17.53 10.59
CA ASN A 85 15.48 -16.93 11.21
C ASN A 85 15.74 -15.52 11.75
N TYR A 86 14.66 -14.77 11.94
CA TYR A 86 14.65 -13.45 12.56
C TYR A 86 13.41 -13.30 13.45
N THR A 87 13.59 -12.78 14.67
CA THR A 87 12.47 -12.44 15.54
C THR A 87 12.24 -10.94 15.51
N TYR A 88 11.11 -10.54 14.94
CA TYR A 88 10.66 -9.16 14.95
C TYR A 88 9.92 -8.86 16.25
N ARG A 89 10.21 -7.72 16.85
CA ARG A 89 9.56 -7.27 18.08
C ARG A 89 9.23 -5.79 18.00
N PHE A 90 7.97 -5.43 18.24
CA PHE A 90 7.56 -4.04 18.33
C PHE A 90 6.31 -3.89 19.17
N THR A 91 6.09 -2.68 19.68
CA THR A 91 4.88 -2.32 20.44
C THR A 91 4.17 -1.21 19.69
N PRO A 92 2.96 -1.43 19.15
CA PRO A 92 2.18 -0.39 18.49
C PRO A 92 1.76 0.71 19.49
N GLN A 93 2.60 1.74 19.63
CA GLN A 93 2.35 2.85 20.53
C GLN A 93 1.58 3.94 19.81
N GLY A 94 0.36 4.20 20.26
CA GLY A 94 -0.50 5.21 19.64
C GLY A 94 -1.11 4.78 18.29
N GLN A 95 -0.92 3.52 17.89
CA GLN A 95 -1.43 2.95 16.64
C GLN A 95 -2.49 1.89 16.91
N TYR A 96 -3.48 1.83 16.04
CA TYR A 96 -4.61 0.92 16.09
C TYR A 96 -5.17 0.74 14.68
N GLY A 97 -6.13 -0.16 14.49
CA GLY A 97 -6.80 -0.38 13.22
C GLY A 97 -6.04 -1.34 12.28
N SER A 98 -6.25 -1.15 10.97
CA SER A 98 -5.79 -2.08 9.94
C SER A 98 -4.41 -1.70 9.37
N TYR A 99 -3.49 -2.64 9.47
CA TYR A 99 -2.16 -2.63 8.86
C TYR A 99 -1.94 -3.97 8.15
N PHE A 100 -0.74 -4.17 7.62
CA PHE A 100 -0.34 -5.42 7.01
C PHE A 100 1.17 -5.57 7.12
N TYR A 101 1.64 -6.79 6.88
CA TYR A 101 3.05 -7.11 6.81
C TYR A 101 3.32 -7.75 5.45
N HIS A 102 4.51 -7.52 4.91
CA HIS A 102 4.87 -8.04 3.59
C HIS A 102 6.37 -8.23 3.41
N GLY A 103 6.74 -9.05 2.42
CA GLY A 103 8.11 -9.18 1.95
C GLY A 103 8.68 -7.84 1.52
N HIS A 104 9.90 -7.52 1.95
CA HIS A 104 10.59 -6.28 1.56
C HIS A 104 11.97 -6.55 0.92
N PHE A 105 12.24 -7.82 0.61
CA PHE A 105 13.34 -8.26 -0.22
C PHE A 105 12.82 -8.61 -1.60
N GLY A 106 13.52 -8.17 -2.65
CA GLY A 106 13.08 -8.39 -4.02
C GLY A 106 11.68 -7.82 -4.29
N PRO A 107 10.95 -8.40 -5.26
CA PRO A 107 9.53 -8.14 -5.45
C PRO A 107 8.62 -9.15 -4.72
N ALA A 108 9.12 -9.86 -3.70
CA ALA A 108 8.45 -11.01 -3.10
C ALA A 108 7.02 -10.74 -2.61
N PHE A 109 6.68 -9.52 -2.18
CA PHE A 109 5.31 -9.18 -1.80
C PHE A 109 4.31 -9.32 -2.96
N SER A 110 4.73 -9.00 -4.20
CA SER A 110 3.88 -9.10 -5.40
C SER A 110 3.57 -10.56 -5.75
N ASP A 111 4.42 -11.47 -5.29
CA ASP A 111 4.32 -12.91 -5.50
C ASP A 111 3.72 -13.64 -4.28
N GLY A 112 3.08 -12.90 -3.36
CA GLY A 112 2.22 -13.46 -2.33
C GLY A 112 2.74 -13.35 -0.89
N GLN A 113 3.98 -12.90 -0.66
CA GLN A 113 4.52 -12.75 0.69
C GLN A 113 3.91 -11.54 1.41
N ARG A 114 2.69 -11.70 1.94
CA ARG A 114 1.93 -10.62 2.60
C ARG A 114 0.83 -11.18 3.49
N GLY A 115 0.45 -10.44 4.53
CA GLY A 115 -0.69 -10.80 5.37
C GLY A 115 -1.21 -9.62 6.21
N PRO A 116 -2.44 -9.70 6.73
CA PRO A 116 -3.05 -8.61 7.47
C PRO A 116 -2.57 -8.53 8.93
N LEU A 117 -2.45 -7.30 9.45
CA LEU A 117 -2.16 -7.01 10.85
C LEU A 117 -3.29 -6.16 11.42
N TRP A 118 -4.00 -6.69 12.42
CA TRP A 118 -5.05 -5.99 13.14
C TRP A 118 -4.57 -5.56 14.52
N ILE A 119 -4.58 -4.25 14.76
CA ILE A 119 -4.29 -3.70 16.08
C ILE A 119 -5.62 -3.29 16.70
N ILE A 120 -6.10 -4.08 17.66
CA ILE A 120 -7.39 -3.86 18.32
C ILE A 120 -7.31 -2.50 19.04
N PRO A 121 -8.11 -1.50 18.63
CA PRO A 121 -8.03 -0.20 19.26
C PRO A 121 -8.60 -0.27 20.68
N ALA A 122 -7.98 0.42 21.62
CA ALA A 122 -8.40 0.38 23.01
C ALA A 122 -9.85 0.88 23.20
N GLU A 123 -10.56 0.40 24.22
CA GLU A 123 -11.96 0.77 24.48
C GLU A 123 -12.15 2.29 24.74
N TRP A 124 -11.15 2.94 25.34
CA TRP A 124 -11.17 4.38 25.61
C TRP A 124 -10.96 5.25 24.35
N ARG A 125 -10.51 4.66 23.25
CA ARG A 125 -10.30 5.40 21.99
C ARG A 125 -11.67 5.90 21.47
N PRO A 126 -11.79 7.19 21.13
CA PRO A 126 -13.01 7.71 20.49
C PRO A 126 -13.32 6.96 19.19
N ARG A 127 -14.61 6.78 18.90
CA ARG A 127 -15.08 6.28 17.60
C ARG A 127 -16.01 7.30 16.97
N PRO A 128 -16.01 7.40 15.62
CA PRO A 128 -16.86 8.36 14.94
C PRO A 128 -18.32 7.90 14.77
N TYR A 129 -18.75 6.83 15.45
CA TYR A 129 -20.06 6.20 15.21
C TYR A 129 -21.25 7.10 15.53
N GLU A 130 -21.11 8.04 16.47
CA GLU A 130 -22.13 9.05 16.74
C GLU A 130 -22.32 10.06 15.60
N LEU A 131 -21.34 10.16 14.69
CA LEU A 131 -21.46 10.95 13.45
C LEU A 131 -22.26 10.18 12.38
N ILE A 132 -22.41 8.86 12.52
CA ILE A 132 -23.16 7.98 11.60
C ILE A 132 -24.62 7.82 12.05
N SER A 133 -24.85 7.53 13.34
CA SER A 133 -26.20 7.35 13.89
C SER A 133 -26.27 7.87 15.33
N LYS A 134 -27.42 8.44 15.69
CA LYS A 134 -27.75 8.84 17.07
C LYS A 134 -28.47 7.75 17.87
N LYS A 135 -28.79 6.62 17.23
CA LYS A 135 -29.45 5.49 17.88
C LYS A 135 -28.42 4.66 18.62
N GLU A 136 -28.60 4.54 19.93
CA GLU A 136 -27.71 3.75 20.79
C GLU A 136 -27.57 2.30 20.30
N HIS A 137 -28.64 1.73 19.78
CA HIS A 137 -28.64 0.41 19.16
C HIS A 137 -27.67 0.31 17.97
N ASP A 138 -27.72 1.26 17.03
CA ASP A 138 -26.84 1.27 15.86
C ASP A 138 -25.38 1.45 16.27
N ILE A 139 -25.11 2.30 17.28
CA ILE A 139 -23.76 2.52 17.82
C ILE A 139 -23.20 1.23 18.41
N ARG A 140 -24.00 0.49 19.19
CA ARG A 140 -23.59 -0.82 19.73
C ARG A 140 -23.36 -1.85 18.62
N ALA A 141 -24.21 -1.87 17.59
CA ALA A 141 -24.05 -2.78 16.47
C ALA A 141 -22.77 -2.49 15.66
N MET A 142 -22.45 -1.22 15.40
CA MET A 142 -21.19 -0.82 14.74
C MET A 142 -19.96 -1.18 15.59
N ARG A 143 -20.03 -0.98 16.92
CA ARG A 143 -18.99 -1.45 17.86
C ARG A 143 -18.81 -2.97 17.83
N SER A 144 -19.91 -3.72 17.72
CA SER A 144 -19.86 -5.18 17.60
C SER A 144 -19.20 -5.61 16.29
N ALA A 145 -19.55 -4.95 15.17
CA ALA A 145 -18.94 -5.20 13.87
C ALA A 145 -17.42 -4.94 13.89
N GLU A 146 -16.97 -3.85 14.53
CA GLU A 146 -15.55 -3.52 14.71
C GLU A 146 -14.76 -4.61 15.45
N LYS A 147 -15.40 -5.34 16.38
CA LYS A 147 -14.78 -6.44 17.14
C LYS A 147 -14.61 -7.71 16.30
N SER A 148 -15.31 -7.83 15.17
CA SER A 148 -15.23 -8.95 14.25
C SER A 148 -14.97 -8.45 12.82
N PRO A 149 -13.82 -7.81 12.56
CA PRO A 149 -13.52 -7.28 11.25
C PRO A 149 -13.30 -8.41 10.22
N ARG A 150 -13.75 -8.19 8.99
CA ARG A 150 -13.40 -9.02 7.83
C ARG A 150 -12.21 -8.37 7.12
N HIS A 151 -11.07 -9.04 7.07
CA HIS A 151 -9.85 -8.52 6.44
C HIS A 151 -9.73 -9.03 5.01
N ILE A 152 -9.65 -8.11 4.05
CA ILE A 152 -9.60 -8.40 2.63
C ILE A 152 -8.36 -7.75 2.04
N ILE A 153 -7.38 -8.59 1.71
CA ILE A 153 -6.25 -8.16 0.90
C ILE A 153 -6.68 -8.11 -0.55
N VAL A 154 -6.62 -6.92 -1.15
CA VAL A 154 -6.83 -6.72 -2.58
C VAL A 154 -5.49 -6.53 -3.27
N ALA A 155 -5.38 -7.03 -4.51
CA ALA A 155 -4.17 -6.89 -5.32
C ALA A 155 -4.43 -7.25 -6.78
N ASP A 156 -3.65 -6.63 -7.67
CA ASP A 156 -3.38 -7.22 -8.98
C ASP A 156 -2.56 -8.51 -8.87
N TRP A 157 -2.75 -9.41 -9.83
CA TRP A 157 -2.07 -10.70 -9.92
C TRP A 157 -1.69 -11.01 -11.37
N ASN A 158 -0.50 -11.57 -11.55
CA ASN A 158 0.06 -11.92 -12.86
C ASN A 158 0.23 -13.43 -12.99
N ASP A 159 0.36 -13.93 -14.21
CA ASP A 159 0.61 -15.34 -14.50
C ASP A 159 2.09 -15.76 -14.37
N GLN A 160 3.03 -14.80 -14.36
CA GLN A 160 4.44 -15.04 -14.09
C GLN A 160 4.90 -14.39 -12.78
N PRO A 161 5.95 -14.89 -12.11
CA PRO A 161 6.58 -14.20 -10.99
C PRO A 161 7.05 -12.78 -11.37
N MET A 162 7.01 -11.85 -10.42
CA MET A 162 7.31 -10.44 -10.67
C MET A 162 8.77 -10.22 -11.10
N ASP A 163 9.70 -11.07 -10.66
CA ASP A 163 11.09 -11.03 -11.11
C ASP A 163 11.22 -11.14 -12.64
N MET A 164 10.40 -11.98 -13.27
CA MET A 164 10.41 -12.13 -14.74
C MET A 164 9.96 -10.85 -15.44
N TYR A 165 8.98 -10.14 -14.87
CA TYR A 165 8.55 -8.85 -15.39
C TYR A 165 9.59 -7.76 -15.17
N LEU A 166 10.27 -7.76 -14.03
CA LEU A 166 11.33 -6.77 -13.74
C LEU A 166 12.57 -6.99 -14.63
N ILE A 167 12.96 -8.23 -14.89
CA ILE A 167 14.03 -8.55 -15.86
C ILE A 167 13.64 -8.06 -17.26
N ARG A 168 12.41 -8.33 -17.70
CA ARG A 168 11.89 -7.84 -18.98
C ARG A 168 11.89 -6.32 -19.04
N PHE A 169 11.43 -5.66 -17.97
CA PHE A 169 11.44 -4.20 -17.86
C PHE A 169 12.85 -3.62 -17.95
N ARG A 170 13.82 -4.23 -17.26
CA ARG A 170 15.23 -3.85 -17.32
C ARG A 170 15.78 -3.94 -18.76
N ASP A 171 15.57 -5.08 -19.42
CA ASP A 171 16.23 -5.42 -20.68
C ASP A 171 15.58 -4.75 -21.91
N THR A 172 14.26 -4.53 -21.89
CA THR A 172 13.51 -4.04 -23.06
C THR A 172 12.83 -2.69 -22.83
N GLY A 173 12.77 -2.20 -21.60
CA GLY A 173 11.97 -1.03 -21.22
C GLY A 173 10.46 -1.29 -21.16
N TYR A 174 10.02 -2.55 -21.34
CA TYR A 174 8.61 -2.94 -21.23
C TYR A 174 8.07 -2.72 -19.82
N ILE A 175 7.11 -1.82 -19.67
CA ILE A 175 6.48 -1.55 -18.38
C ILE A 175 5.41 -2.62 -18.12
N PRO A 176 5.44 -3.34 -16.98
CA PRO A 176 4.42 -4.33 -16.63
C PRO A 176 3.12 -3.65 -16.18
N THR A 177 2.41 -3.01 -17.11
CA THR A 177 1.20 -2.22 -16.84
C THR A 177 -0.08 -3.05 -16.76
N CYS A 178 0.00 -4.34 -17.08
CA CYS A 178 -1.13 -5.20 -17.35
C CYS A 178 -1.12 -6.45 -16.48
N ALA A 179 -2.15 -6.58 -15.64
CA ALA A 179 -2.39 -7.73 -14.79
C ALA A 179 -3.24 -8.81 -15.47
N ASN A 180 -3.18 -10.05 -14.97
CA ASN A 180 -4.07 -11.14 -15.39
C ASN A 180 -5.42 -11.06 -14.67
N SER A 181 -5.41 -10.68 -13.39
CA SER A 181 -6.61 -10.58 -12.56
C SER A 181 -6.47 -9.57 -11.43
N LEU A 182 -7.62 -9.21 -10.85
CA LEU A 182 -7.70 -8.53 -9.56
C LEU A 182 -8.28 -9.52 -8.55
N THR A 183 -7.58 -9.70 -7.43
CA THR A 183 -7.88 -10.73 -6.43
C THR A 183 -8.34 -10.12 -5.11
N LEU A 184 -9.20 -10.85 -4.39
CA LEU A 184 -9.56 -10.60 -2.99
C LEU A 184 -9.10 -11.81 -2.17
N ASN A 185 -8.24 -11.63 -1.17
CA ASN A 185 -7.63 -12.71 -0.39
C ASN A 185 -7.05 -13.84 -1.26
N GLY A 186 -6.37 -13.48 -2.35
CA GLY A 186 -5.79 -14.47 -3.28
C GLY A 186 -6.82 -15.26 -4.08
N ARG A 187 -8.05 -14.75 -4.21
CA ARG A 187 -9.13 -15.33 -5.01
C ARG A 187 -9.64 -14.32 -6.04
N GLY A 188 -9.57 -14.66 -7.31
CA GLY A 188 -10.18 -13.84 -8.37
C GLY A 188 -9.70 -14.25 -9.76
N GLY A 189 -10.62 -14.61 -10.65
CA GLY A 189 -10.25 -15.13 -11.98
C GLY A 189 -9.94 -14.05 -13.03
N THR A 190 -9.17 -14.44 -14.04
CA THR A 190 -9.03 -13.71 -15.31
C THR A 190 -10.38 -13.62 -16.03
N ARG A 191 -10.76 -12.41 -16.43
CA ARG A 191 -11.94 -12.11 -17.25
C ARG A 191 -11.52 -11.55 -18.59
N CYS A 192 -12.13 -12.06 -19.65
CA CYS A 192 -11.97 -11.55 -21.00
C CYS A 192 -13.15 -10.64 -21.31
N GLU A 193 -12.89 -9.34 -21.37
CA GLU A 193 -13.91 -8.32 -21.60
C GLU A 193 -14.25 -8.24 -23.09
N SER A 194 -15.53 -8.01 -23.40
CA SER A 194 -15.93 -7.85 -24.79
C SER A 194 -15.44 -6.50 -25.33
N ALA A 195 -15.15 -6.43 -26.63
CA ALA A 195 -14.76 -5.18 -27.28
C ALA A 195 -15.80 -4.07 -27.03
N ARG A 196 -17.09 -4.43 -27.00
CA ARG A 196 -18.18 -3.49 -26.71
C ARG A 196 -18.11 -2.96 -25.28
N ASP A 197 -17.92 -3.83 -24.27
CA ASP A 197 -17.87 -3.38 -22.87
C ASP A 197 -16.68 -2.45 -22.62
N ILE A 198 -15.54 -2.72 -23.27
CA ILE A 198 -14.37 -1.87 -23.26
C ILE A 198 -14.67 -0.52 -23.93
N GLU A 199 -15.28 -0.52 -25.12
CA GLU A 199 -15.63 0.70 -25.85
C GLU A 199 -16.64 1.56 -25.08
N ASP A 200 -17.70 0.94 -24.55
CA ASP A 200 -18.74 1.59 -23.76
C ASP A 200 -18.17 2.22 -22.47
N ALA A 201 -17.07 1.66 -21.93
CA ALA A 201 -16.34 2.20 -20.78
C ALA A 201 -15.31 3.31 -21.15
N GLY A 202 -15.24 3.71 -22.42
CA GLY A 202 -14.32 4.73 -22.92
C GLY A 202 -12.89 4.21 -23.14
N GLY A 203 -12.76 2.92 -23.45
CA GLY A 203 -11.48 2.22 -23.52
C GLY A 203 -10.94 1.85 -24.91
N PRO A 204 -11.16 2.61 -26.01
CA PRO A 204 -10.82 2.15 -27.35
C PRO A 204 -9.32 1.81 -27.49
N GLY A 205 -9.00 0.82 -28.32
CA GLY A 205 -7.63 0.39 -28.59
C GLY A 205 -7.05 -0.61 -27.57
N ARG A 206 -7.87 -1.11 -26.63
CA ARG A 206 -7.51 -2.18 -25.71
C ARG A 206 -7.89 -3.56 -26.26
N ASN A 207 -7.12 -4.58 -25.89
CA ASN A 207 -7.42 -5.98 -26.22
C ASN A 207 -8.44 -6.59 -25.23
N GLU A 208 -8.77 -7.87 -25.37
CA GLU A 208 -9.74 -8.60 -24.53
C GLU A 208 -9.35 -8.67 -23.03
N ARG A 209 -8.09 -8.42 -22.67
CA ARG A 209 -7.64 -8.26 -21.25
C ARG A 209 -7.87 -6.85 -20.72
N GLY A 210 -8.49 -5.99 -21.53
CA GLY A 210 -8.62 -4.56 -21.29
C GLY A 210 -7.29 -3.81 -21.38
N CYS A 211 -6.24 -4.38 -22.00
CA CYS A 211 -4.90 -3.82 -22.01
C CYS A 211 -4.58 -3.00 -23.25
N LEU A 212 -3.92 -1.86 -23.09
CA LEU A 212 -3.34 -1.10 -24.18
C LEU A 212 -2.12 -1.86 -24.75
N TRP A 213 -2.25 -2.27 -26.00
CA TRP A 213 -1.26 -3.11 -26.69
C TRP A 213 -0.03 -2.33 -27.21
N ARG A 214 -0.12 -1.01 -27.36
CA ARG A 214 0.94 -0.19 -27.99
C ARG A 214 1.72 0.65 -26.97
N ILE A 215 2.30 -0.01 -25.98
CA ILE A 215 3.23 0.61 -25.02
C ILE A 215 4.69 0.37 -25.42
N PRO A 216 5.64 1.25 -25.05
CA PRO A 216 7.06 1.04 -25.34
C PRO A 216 7.59 -0.31 -24.84
N GLY A 217 8.39 -0.99 -25.67
CA GLY A 217 9.01 -2.27 -25.34
C GLY A 217 8.12 -3.49 -25.61
N HIS A 218 6.84 -3.29 -25.94
CA HIS A 218 5.89 -4.36 -26.22
C HIS A 218 6.30 -5.20 -27.44
N GLU A 219 7.00 -4.62 -28.42
CA GLU A 219 7.51 -5.32 -29.60
C GLU A 219 8.53 -6.43 -29.29
N TYR A 220 9.12 -6.40 -28.09
CA TYR A 220 10.06 -7.40 -27.60
C TYR A 220 9.37 -8.46 -26.70
N THR A 221 8.04 -8.44 -26.62
CA THR A 221 7.27 -9.34 -25.77
C THR A 221 6.42 -10.30 -26.58
N ASN A 222 6.11 -11.46 -26.00
CA ASN A 222 5.21 -12.43 -26.62
C ASN A 222 3.80 -11.88 -26.69
N VAL A 223 3.04 -12.34 -27.68
CA VAL A 223 1.61 -12.03 -27.74
C VAL A 223 0.90 -12.67 -26.56
N GLU A 224 0.26 -11.84 -25.75
CA GLU A 224 -0.55 -12.29 -24.62
C GLU A 224 -2.00 -12.48 -25.06
N TYR A 225 -2.51 -13.70 -24.86
CA TYR A 225 -3.90 -14.06 -25.14
C TYR A 225 -4.73 -14.03 -23.85
N CYS A 226 -6.00 -13.65 -23.94
CA CYS A 226 -6.90 -13.76 -22.80
C CYS A 226 -7.45 -15.18 -22.68
N THR A 227 -7.25 -15.82 -21.53
CA THR A 227 -7.89 -17.11 -21.21
C THR A 227 -8.71 -16.93 -19.94
N GLU A 228 -10.04 -17.01 -20.08
CA GLU A 228 -10.96 -16.84 -18.97
C GLU A 228 -10.83 -17.98 -17.96
N THR A 229 -10.90 -17.64 -16.68
CA THR A 229 -10.79 -18.56 -15.54
C THR A 229 -11.84 -18.21 -14.50
N ARG A 230 -12.39 -19.23 -13.83
CA ARG A 230 -13.47 -19.05 -12.84
C ARG A 230 -13.15 -19.78 -11.53
N PRO A 231 -12.11 -19.36 -10.79
CA PRO A 231 -11.84 -19.88 -9.46
C PRO A 231 -12.95 -19.50 -8.48
N GLU A 232 -12.87 -20.01 -7.26
CA GLU A 232 -13.75 -19.56 -6.19
C GLU A 232 -13.53 -18.07 -5.88
N LEU A 233 -14.60 -17.39 -5.50
CA LEU A 233 -14.63 -15.99 -5.10
C LEU A 233 -14.51 -15.89 -3.58
N GLU A 234 -13.89 -14.81 -3.12
CA GLU A 234 -13.84 -14.50 -1.69
C GLU A 234 -15.23 -14.12 -1.17
N ILE A 235 -15.58 -14.63 0.01
CA ILE A 235 -16.87 -14.37 0.66
C ILE A 235 -16.65 -13.59 1.96
N VAL A 236 -17.20 -12.39 1.99
CA VAL A 236 -17.44 -11.63 3.22
C VAL A 236 -18.78 -12.10 3.80
N GLN A 237 -18.71 -13.00 4.78
CA GLN A 237 -19.88 -13.59 5.43
C GLN A 237 -20.36 -12.72 6.60
N ALA A 238 -21.65 -12.37 6.59
CA ALA A 238 -22.36 -11.84 7.75
C ALA A 238 -22.89 -12.97 8.64
N GLU A 239 -22.83 -12.78 9.94
CA GLU A 239 -23.34 -13.73 10.95
C GLU A 239 -24.82 -13.48 11.29
N PRO A 240 -25.56 -14.49 11.76
CA PRO A 240 -26.95 -14.31 12.19
C PRO A 240 -27.09 -13.20 13.23
N GLY A 241 -27.93 -12.21 12.94
CA GLY A 241 -28.17 -11.06 13.82
C GLY A 241 -27.16 -9.92 13.67
N GLU A 242 -26.14 -10.04 12.82
CA GLU A 242 -25.34 -8.87 12.43
C GLU A 242 -26.21 -7.89 11.62
N GLU A 243 -26.12 -6.61 11.97
CA GLU A 243 -26.76 -5.51 11.24
C GLU A 243 -25.75 -4.63 10.49
N TRP A 244 -24.49 -4.74 10.88
CA TRP A 244 -23.37 -4.01 10.31
C TRP A 244 -22.22 -4.97 10.12
N VAL A 245 -21.52 -4.85 8.99
CA VAL A 245 -20.28 -5.58 8.72
C VAL A 245 -19.14 -4.58 8.63
N TRP A 246 -18.07 -4.86 9.37
CA TRP A 246 -16.81 -4.13 9.28
C TRP A 246 -15.89 -4.83 8.30
N ILE A 247 -15.47 -4.13 7.24
CA ILE A 247 -14.55 -4.68 6.23
C ILE A 247 -13.30 -3.80 6.17
N ASN A 248 -12.14 -4.43 6.33
CA ASN A 248 -10.85 -3.80 6.09
C ASN A 248 -10.36 -4.20 4.71
N PHE A 249 -10.29 -3.25 3.78
CA PHE A 249 -9.56 -3.43 2.53
C PHE A 249 -8.11 -3.01 2.72
N ILE A 250 -7.18 -3.88 2.31
CA ILE A 250 -5.74 -3.68 2.39
C ILE A 250 -5.19 -3.88 0.99
N HIS A 251 -4.63 -2.84 0.39
CA HIS A 251 -4.13 -2.93 -0.97
C HIS A 251 -2.63 -3.20 -1.00
N SER A 252 -2.29 -4.42 -1.40
CA SER A 252 -0.92 -4.91 -1.46
C SER A 252 -0.50 -5.30 -2.88
N GLY A 253 -1.22 -4.76 -3.88
CA GLY A 253 -0.92 -4.93 -5.30
C GLY A 253 0.40 -4.27 -5.70
N ALA A 254 0.77 -4.46 -6.95
CA ALA A 254 2.04 -4.03 -7.50
C ALA A 254 1.88 -2.83 -8.46
N HIS A 255 0.73 -2.70 -9.12
CA HIS A 255 0.54 -1.76 -10.21
C HIS A 255 -0.78 -0.99 -10.22
N HIS A 256 -1.90 -1.59 -9.81
CA HIS A 256 -3.23 -1.01 -10.08
C HIS A 256 -3.83 -0.33 -8.86
N SER A 257 -4.02 0.98 -8.88
CA SER A 257 -4.93 1.62 -7.92
C SER A 257 -6.38 1.17 -8.19
N LEU A 258 -7.16 0.99 -7.13
CA LEU A 258 -8.44 0.28 -7.22
C LEU A 258 -9.62 1.13 -6.77
N ALA A 259 -10.71 1.06 -7.53
CA ALA A 259 -12.04 1.42 -7.05
C ALA A 259 -12.76 0.18 -6.54
N ILE A 260 -13.38 0.29 -5.36
CA ILE A 260 -14.11 -0.80 -4.71
C ILE A 260 -15.55 -0.35 -4.44
N SER A 261 -16.50 -1.20 -4.78
CA SER A 261 -17.92 -1.02 -4.48
C SER A 261 -18.58 -2.33 -4.04
N ILE A 262 -19.75 -2.22 -3.42
CA ILE A 262 -20.62 -3.34 -3.08
C ILE A 262 -21.96 -3.06 -3.75
N ASP A 263 -22.37 -3.94 -4.67
CA ASP A 263 -23.59 -3.76 -5.44
C ASP A 263 -24.78 -3.48 -4.53
N GLU A 264 -25.58 -2.47 -4.91
CA GLU A 264 -26.79 -2.02 -4.20
C GLU A 264 -26.57 -1.42 -2.79
N HIS A 265 -25.37 -1.47 -2.24
CA HIS A 265 -25.05 -0.97 -0.90
C HIS A 265 -24.27 0.35 -0.94
N GLU A 266 -24.76 1.36 -0.22
CA GLU A 266 -23.91 2.44 0.27
C GLU A 266 -23.18 1.96 1.53
N PHE A 267 -22.02 2.52 1.82
CA PHE A 267 -21.25 2.22 3.02
C PHE A 267 -20.56 3.47 3.57
N TRP A 268 -20.12 3.39 4.82
CA TRP A 268 -19.38 4.45 5.49
C TRP A 268 -17.89 4.12 5.48
N VAL A 269 -17.06 4.98 4.90
CA VAL A 269 -15.60 4.96 5.13
C VAL A 269 -15.35 5.54 6.51
N VAL A 270 -14.69 4.78 7.38
CA VAL A 270 -14.55 5.12 8.81
C VAL A 270 -13.13 5.07 9.33
N ALA A 271 -12.21 4.45 8.60
CA ALA A 271 -10.79 4.53 8.90
C ALA A 271 -9.95 4.49 7.62
N ALA A 272 -8.78 5.12 7.67
CA ALA A 272 -7.76 5.08 6.62
C ALA A 272 -6.38 4.90 7.26
N ASP A 273 -5.58 3.96 6.76
CA ASP A 273 -4.22 3.64 7.22
C ASP A 273 -4.10 3.42 8.74
N GLY A 274 -5.15 2.86 9.34
CA GLY A 274 -5.24 2.59 10.78
C GLY A 274 -5.78 3.74 11.64
N GLU A 275 -5.96 4.95 11.12
CA GLU A 275 -6.64 6.01 11.88
C GLU A 275 -8.14 6.01 11.62
N PHE A 276 -8.95 6.21 12.66
CA PHE A 276 -10.34 6.62 12.43
C PHE A 276 -10.37 7.97 11.74
N VAL A 277 -11.35 8.16 10.87
CA VAL A 277 -11.56 9.41 10.13
C VAL A 277 -12.96 9.95 10.36
N HIS A 278 -13.18 11.20 9.97
CA HIS A 278 -14.53 11.74 9.84
C HIS A 278 -15.29 10.95 8.76
N PRO A 279 -16.40 10.26 9.11
CA PRO A 279 -16.99 9.28 8.20
C PRO A 279 -17.55 9.90 6.93
N GLN A 280 -17.33 9.22 5.80
CA GLN A 280 -17.93 9.57 4.51
C GLN A 280 -18.88 8.47 4.06
N LYS A 281 -20.14 8.80 3.79
CA LYS A 281 -21.11 7.86 3.19
C LYS A 281 -20.99 7.89 1.68
N VAL A 282 -20.64 6.74 1.09
CA VAL A 282 -20.25 6.61 -0.33
C VAL A 282 -20.74 5.30 -0.93
N VAL A 283 -20.73 5.21 -2.26
CA VAL A 283 -20.95 3.96 -3.02
C VAL A 283 -19.63 3.36 -3.54
N ARG A 284 -18.56 4.16 -3.52
CA ARG A 284 -17.24 3.80 -4.03
C ARG A 284 -16.17 4.28 -3.07
N THR A 285 -15.25 3.40 -2.70
CA THR A 285 -13.95 3.80 -2.13
C THR A 285 -12.85 3.65 -3.17
N HIS A 286 -11.86 4.53 -3.10
CA HIS A 286 -10.55 4.36 -3.72
C HIS A 286 -9.59 3.72 -2.71
N ILE A 287 -8.63 2.95 -3.20
CA ILE A 287 -7.49 2.49 -2.39
C ILE A 287 -6.26 2.43 -3.30
N ASN A 288 -5.23 3.18 -2.94
CA ASN A 288 -3.96 3.18 -3.67
C ASN A 288 -2.99 2.11 -3.13
N LEU A 289 -1.88 1.87 -3.82
CA LEU A 289 -0.88 0.85 -3.47
C LEU A 289 -0.29 1.13 -2.08
N GLY A 290 -0.36 0.14 -1.18
CA GLY A 290 0.06 0.26 0.23
C GLY A 290 -1.02 0.79 1.19
N GLU A 291 -2.12 1.33 0.67
CA GLU A 291 -3.16 1.93 1.50
C GLU A 291 -4.09 0.91 2.15
N ARG A 292 -4.74 1.34 3.25
CA ARG A 292 -5.78 0.57 3.93
C ARG A 292 -7.01 1.44 4.14
N THR A 293 -8.18 0.89 3.87
CA THR A 293 -9.46 1.57 4.10
C THR A 293 -10.42 0.64 4.82
N SER A 294 -10.98 1.11 5.94
CA SER A 294 -12.01 0.38 6.66
C SER A 294 -13.38 0.97 6.39
N ILE A 295 -14.34 0.11 6.09
CA ILE A 295 -15.73 0.49 5.82
C ILE A 295 -16.70 -0.21 6.77
N LEU A 296 -17.81 0.47 7.05
CA LEU A 296 -19.00 -0.07 7.70
C LEU A 296 -20.14 -0.16 6.70
N VAL A 297 -20.61 -1.39 6.48
CA VAL A 297 -21.73 -1.70 5.59
C VAL A 297 -22.95 -2.03 6.43
N LYS A 298 -24.06 -1.35 6.20
CA LYS A 298 -25.34 -1.69 6.85
C LYS A 298 -26.01 -2.82 6.08
N LEU A 299 -26.49 -3.84 6.78
CA LEU A 299 -27.21 -4.97 6.20
C LEU A 299 -28.71 -4.67 6.09
N ASP A 300 -29.06 -3.68 5.27
CA ASP A 300 -30.43 -3.18 5.13
C ASP A 300 -31.15 -3.59 3.83
N LYS A 301 -30.56 -4.51 3.07
CA LYS A 301 -31.14 -5.08 1.85
C LYS A 301 -31.81 -6.42 2.13
N PRO A 302 -32.66 -6.92 1.21
CA PRO A 302 -33.19 -8.28 1.32
C PRO A 302 -32.06 -9.30 1.52
N PRO A 303 -32.18 -10.25 2.46
CA PRO A 303 -31.12 -11.22 2.70
C PRO A 303 -30.74 -11.99 1.42
N GLY A 304 -29.48 -11.92 1.03
CA GLY A 304 -28.96 -12.52 -0.20
C GLY A 304 -27.46 -12.33 -0.38
N ASP A 305 -26.98 -12.63 -1.59
CA ASP A 305 -25.60 -12.43 -2.02
C ASP A 305 -25.50 -11.19 -2.91
N TYR A 306 -24.50 -10.35 -2.63
CA TYR A 306 -24.22 -9.12 -3.36
C TYR A 306 -22.77 -9.10 -3.84
N ALA A 307 -22.53 -8.66 -5.07
CA ALA A 307 -21.17 -8.61 -5.59
C ALA A 307 -20.37 -7.49 -4.92
N ILE A 308 -19.16 -7.82 -4.47
CA ILE A 308 -18.10 -6.85 -4.17
C ILE A 308 -17.28 -6.72 -5.45
N ARG A 309 -17.09 -5.50 -5.96
CA ARG A 309 -16.40 -5.27 -7.24
C ARG A 309 -15.12 -4.50 -7.04
N LEU A 310 -14.06 -4.96 -7.71
CA LEU A 310 -12.80 -4.23 -7.87
C LEU A 310 -12.70 -3.75 -9.32
N HIS A 311 -12.27 -2.52 -9.52
CA HIS A 311 -11.96 -1.98 -10.84
C HIS A 311 -10.60 -1.29 -10.82
N SER A 312 -9.76 -1.57 -11.81
CA SER A 312 -8.53 -0.81 -12.04
C SER A 312 -8.87 0.62 -12.44
N LEU A 313 -8.20 1.59 -11.80
CA LEU A 313 -8.27 3.01 -12.17
C LEU A 313 -7.11 3.45 -13.06
N ARG A 314 -6.25 2.50 -13.49
CA ARG A 314 -5.19 2.80 -14.44
C ARG A 314 -5.75 3.09 -15.82
N PHE A 315 -5.07 4.00 -16.51
CA PHE A 315 -5.36 4.24 -17.92
C PHE A 315 -4.99 3.02 -18.76
N GLU A 316 -3.87 2.36 -18.52
CA GLU A 316 -3.33 1.34 -19.41
C GLU A 316 -4.15 0.05 -19.44
N GLN A 317 -4.91 -0.24 -18.38
CA GLN A 317 -5.75 -1.43 -18.32
C GLN A 317 -7.11 -1.20 -17.65
N MET A 318 -8.16 -1.61 -18.36
CA MET A 318 -9.53 -1.74 -17.84
C MET A 318 -9.78 -3.19 -17.45
N ILE A 319 -9.63 -3.51 -16.16
CA ILE A 319 -9.83 -4.85 -15.61
C ILE A 319 -10.68 -4.79 -14.35
N GLN A 320 -11.46 -5.84 -14.11
CA GLN A 320 -12.29 -5.99 -12.92
C GLN A 320 -12.04 -7.31 -12.17
N GLY A 321 -12.28 -7.27 -10.86
CA GLY A 321 -12.32 -8.45 -9.98
C GLY A 321 -13.63 -8.49 -9.19
N ALA A 322 -13.93 -9.64 -8.59
CA ALA A 322 -15.18 -9.81 -7.84
C ALA A 322 -15.04 -10.68 -6.59
N GLY A 323 -15.79 -10.32 -5.56
CA GLY A 323 -16.07 -11.12 -4.36
C GLY A 323 -17.56 -11.10 -4.04
N ILE A 324 -17.94 -11.64 -2.88
CA ILE A 324 -19.34 -11.76 -2.45
C ILE A 324 -19.50 -11.21 -1.03
N LEU A 325 -20.41 -10.26 -0.83
CA LEU A 325 -21.00 -9.99 0.47
C LEU A 325 -22.21 -10.90 0.65
N ARG A 326 -22.17 -11.79 1.64
CA ARG A 326 -23.23 -12.77 1.90
C ARG A 326 -23.92 -12.48 3.22
N TYR A 327 -25.23 -12.24 3.17
CA TYR A 327 -26.06 -12.14 4.37
C TYR A 327 -26.13 -13.50 5.09
N ALA A 328 -26.62 -13.51 6.34
CA ALA A 328 -26.83 -14.74 7.10
C ALA A 328 -27.99 -15.58 6.53
N THR A 329 -27.76 -16.21 5.38
CA THR A 329 -28.71 -17.05 4.63
C THR A 329 -28.10 -18.41 4.29
N ASN A 330 -28.83 -19.26 3.57
CA ASN A 330 -28.33 -20.56 3.12
C ASN A 330 -27.10 -20.39 2.20
N LYS A 331 -26.17 -21.35 2.25
CA LYS A 331 -24.96 -21.33 1.42
C LYS A 331 -25.31 -21.38 -0.07
N HIS A 332 -24.97 -20.33 -0.80
CA HIS A 332 -24.97 -20.29 -2.27
C HIS A 332 -23.58 -20.63 -2.84
N SER A 333 -23.51 -20.91 -4.14
CA SER A 333 -22.25 -21.12 -4.86
C SER A 333 -21.31 -19.93 -4.67
N ASN A 334 -20.03 -20.19 -4.46
CA ASN A 334 -18.98 -19.17 -4.39
C ASN A 334 -18.21 -19.02 -5.71
N ARG A 335 -18.70 -19.57 -6.82
CA ARG A 335 -18.04 -19.51 -8.15
C ARG A 335 -18.76 -18.61 -9.15
N ILE A 336 -19.90 -18.06 -8.77
CA ILE A 336 -20.74 -17.25 -9.64
C ILE A 336 -20.85 -15.88 -9.01
N VAL A 337 -20.53 -14.83 -9.78
CA VAL A 337 -20.75 -13.46 -9.31
C VAL A 337 -22.26 -13.23 -9.22
N PRO A 338 -22.77 -12.71 -8.08
CA PRO A 338 -24.18 -12.42 -7.92
C PRO A 338 -24.70 -11.49 -9.03
N ASN A 339 -25.91 -11.78 -9.52
CA ASN A 339 -26.58 -10.94 -10.51
C ASN A 339 -27.26 -9.75 -9.81
N THR A 340 -26.45 -8.79 -9.36
CA THR A 340 -26.85 -7.59 -8.63
C THR A 340 -26.53 -6.32 -9.41
N LYS A 341 -27.12 -5.18 -9.03
CA LYS A 341 -26.94 -3.91 -9.76
C LYS A 341 -25.63 -3.21 -9.36
N PRO A 342 -24.70 -2.99 -10.30
CA PRO A 342 -23.43 -2.32 -10.01
C PRO A 342 -23.61 -0.82 -9.80
N TRP A 343 -22.67 -0.23 -9.05
CA TRP A 343 -22.50 1.23 -8.93
C TRP A 343 -21.51 1.81 -9.93
N LEU A 344 -20.66 0.97 -10.53
CA LEU A 344 -19.48 1.39 -11.29
C LEU A 344 -19.51 0.87 -12.73
N HIS A 345 -19.02 1.69 -13.66
CA HIS A 345 -18.60 1.26 -14.98
C HIS A 345 -17.31 0.42 -14.90
N LEU A 346 -16.95 -0.28 -15.98
CA LEU A 346 -15.74 -1.12 -16.04
C LEU A 346 -14.46 -0.33 -15.73
N ASN A 347 -14.40 0.95 -16.10
CA ASN A 347 -13.31 1.88 -15.80
C ASN A 347 -13.26 2.41 -14.36
N GLY A 348 -14.16 1.94 -13.48
CA GLY A 348 -14.25 2.33 -12.07
C GLY A 348 -14.93 3.67 -11.81
N SER A 349 -15.43 4.38 -12.83
CA SER A 349 -16.27 5.57 -12.64
C SER A 349 -17.68 5.22 -12.13
N VAL A 350 -18.30 6.12 -11.37
CA VAL A 350 -19.68 5.95 -10.88
C VAL A 350 -20.67 6.07 -12.03
N ILE A 351 -21.65 5.18 -12.08
CA ILE A 351 -22.68 5.14 -13.16
C ILE A 351 -23.60 6.36 -13.09
N ASN A 352 -24.03 6.73 -11.88
CA ASN A 352 -24.87 7.89 -11.66
C ASN A 352 -24.04 8.99 -10.99
N ALA A 353 -23.94 10.15 -11.65
CA ALA A 353 -23.17 11.30 -11.18
C ALA A 353 -23.68 11.89 -9.85
N ALA A 354 -24.92 11.57 -9.43
CA ALA A 354 -25.44 11.96 -8.12
C ALA A 354 -24.88 11.11 -6.97
N ASP A 355 -24.34 9.93 -7.27
CA ASP A 355 -23.77 9.04 -6.26
C ASP A 355 -22.38 9.51 -5.82
N LYS A 356 -22.09 9.33 -4.53
CA LYS A 356 -20.87 9.86 -3.91
C LYS A 356 -19.75 8.82 -3.93
N ALA A 357 -18.62 9.19 -4.52
CA ALA A 357 -17.35 8.49 -4.32
C ALA A 357 -16.59 9.10 -3.12
N MET A 358 -15.69 8.32 -2.52
CA MET A 358 -14.80 8.80 -1.46
C MET A 358 -13.92 9.96 -1.95
N ASP A 359 -13.82 11.00 -1.12
CA ASP A 359 -12.89 12.11 -1.30
C ASP A 359 -11.72 11.95 -0.33
N GLU A 360 -10.58 11.52 -0.84
CA GLU A 360 -9.39 11.25 -0.03
C GLU A 360 -8.83 12.48 0.65
N THR A 361 -9.04 13.66 0.06
CA THR A 361 -8.59 14.94 0.63
C THR A 361 -9.39 15.34 1.87
N LYS A 362 -10.54 14.69 2.11
CA LYS A 362 -11.45 14.92 3.25
C LYS A 362 -11.44 13.78 4.27
N LEU A 363 -10.38 12.96 4.30
CA LEU A 363 -10.19 11.90 5.30
C LEU A 363 -9.49 12.42 6.55
N ALA A 364 -10.00 13.51 7.12
CA ALA A 364 -9.46 14.10 8.35
C ALA A 364 -9.52 13.11 9.52
N PRO A 365 -8.44 12.96 10.31
CA PRO A 365 -8.42 12.03 11.44
C PRO A 365 -9.50 12.37 12.48
N TYR A 366 -10.04 11.34 13.12
CA TYR A 366 -10.98 11.43 14.24
C TYR A 366 -10.37 10.75 15.48
N PRO A 367 -10.19 11.48 16.60
CA PRO A 367 -10.48 12.89 16.79
C PRO A 367 -9.56 13.80 15.96
N HIS A 368 -10.01 15.04 15.76
CA HIS A 368 -9.31 16.07 15.00
C HIS A 368 -7.86 16.25 15.49
N ARG A 369 -6.90 16.20 14.55
CA ARG A 369 -5.45 16.29 14.81
C ARG A 369 -4.77 17.12 13.72
N PRO A 370 -4.71 18.45 13.86
CA PRO A 370 -4.08 19.32 12.87
C PRO A 370 -2.55 19.14 12.85
N PRO A 371 -1.89 19.45 11.72
CA PRO A 371 -0.43 19.49 11.66
C PRO A 371 0.13 20.64 12.52
N PRO A 372 1.42 20.58 12.93
CA PRO A 372 2.10 21.73 13.50
C PRO A 372 2.12 22.93 12.53
N ASP A 373 2.04 24.15 13.06
CA ASP A 373 1.90 25.38 12.27
C ASP A 373 3.04 25.64 11.27
N LYS A 374 4.28 25.32 11.67
CA LYS A 374 5.49 25.61 10.90
C LYS A 374 6.38 24.37 10.84
N ALA A 375 7.05 24.22 9.70
CA ALA A 375 8.16 23.28 9.56
C ALA A 375 9.48 23.95 9.94
N ASP A 376 10.35 23.17 10.59
CA ASP A 376 11.74 23.51 10.89
C ASP A 376 12.64 23.21 9.68
N PHE A 377 12.32 22.16 8.94
CA PHE A 377 13.06 21.71 7.76
C PHE A 377 12.15 21.53 6.55
N THR A 378 12.71 21.75 5.37
CA THR A 378 12.03 21.44 4.11
C THR A 378 12.96 20.60 3.24
N LEU A 379 12.44 19.46 2.80
CA LEU A 379 13.06 18.62 1.79
C LEU A 379 12.28 18.79 0.48
N ARG A 380 13.00 19.05 -0.60
CA ARG A 380 12.43 19.10 -1.95
C ARG A 380 12.96 17.92 -2.75
N PHE A 381 12.06 17.11 -3.26
CA PHE A 381 12.39 16.01 -4.14
C PHE A 381 11.68 16.19 -5.48
N MET A 382 12.33 15.70 -6.53
CA MET A 382 11.78 15.68 -7.87
C MET A 382 11.78 14.25 -8.36
N VAL A 383 10.62 13.75 -8.78
CA VAL A 383 10.50 12.48 -9.47
C VAL A 383 10.93 12.68 -10.92
N ASN A 384 11.84 11.85 -11.40
CA ASN A 384 12.26 11.87 -12.80
C ASN A 384 12.55 10.45 -13.31
N LYS A 385 12.45 10.26 -14.62
CA LYS A 385 12.82 9.04 -15.33
C LYS A 385 14.05 9.32 -16.18
N THR A 386 15.22 8.89 -15.72
CA THR A 386 16.52 9.19 -16.35
C THR A 386 16.97 8.14 -17.37
N GLY A 387 16.22 7.05 -17.50
CA GLY A 387 16.44 5.99 -18.48
C GLY A 387 15.17 5.13 -18.65
N PRO A 388 15.12 4.22 -19.64
CA PRO A 388 13.95 3.39 -19.90
C PRO A 388 13.44 2.62 -18.66
N SER A 389 14.37 2.18 -17.82
CA SER A 389 14.17 1.38 -16.61
C SER A 389 14.83 2.00 -15.36
N THR A 390 15.02 3.33 -15.34
CA THR A 390 15.70 4.03 -14.25
C THR A 390 14.87 5.20 -13.76
N TRP A 391 14.48 5.13 -12.48
CA TRP A 391 13.72 6.17 -11.81
C TRP A 391 14.53 6.81 -10.70
N VAL A 392 14.30 8.10 -10.50
CA VAL A 392 15.04 8.90 -9.53
C VAL A 392 14.05 9.66 -8.67
N LEU A 393 14.26 9.59 -7.35
CA LEU A 393 13.69 10.54 -6.40
C LEU A 393 14.82 11.50 -6.00
N ASN A 394 14.80 12.68 -6.60
CA ASN A 394 15.75 13.78 -6.47
C ASN A 394 17.08 13.62 -7.22
N SER A 395 18.07 12.91 -6.68
CA SER A 395 19.47 13.09 -7.10
C SER A 395 20.08 11.91 -7.85
N ALA A 396 19.70 10.67 -7.53
CA ALA A 396 20.21 9.43 -8.10
C ALA A 396 19.19 8.30 -7.89
N PRO A 397 19.21 7.23 -8.69
CA PRO A 397 18.40 6.05 -8.42
C PRO A 397 18.95 5.33 -7.19
N HIS A 398 18.07 4.88 -6.28
CA HIS A 398 18.47 3.97 -5.20
C HIS A 398 18.60 2.55 -5.75
N GLU A 399 19.80 2.00 -5.70
CA GLU A 399 20.09 0.78 -6.44
C GLU A 399 19.60 -0.50 -5.73
N PHE A 400 19.00 -1.43 -6.48
CA PHE A 400 18.30 -2.60 -5.95
C PHE A 400 19.20 -3.59 -5.20
N PHE A 401 20.45 -3.81 -5.67
CA PHE A 401 21.41 -4.68 -4.99
C PHE A 401 21.80 -4.17 -3.59
N ARG A 402 21.46 -2.92 -3.20
CA ARG A 402 21.72 -2.41 -1.85
C ARG A 402 21.04 -3.24 -0.77
N GLN A 403 20.05 -4.06 -1.11
CA GLN A 403 19.48 -5.04 -0.18
C GLN A 403 20.52 -6.04 0.36
N ASN A 404 21.66 -6.21 -0.34
CA ASN A 404 22.75 -7.12 0.01
C ASN A 404 23.99 -6.42 0.60
N VAL A 405 23.95 -5.11 0.83
CA VAL A 405 25.09 -4.37 1.42
C VAL A 405 24.86 -4.10 2.91
N PRO A 406 25.91 -3.80 3.70
CA PRO A 406 25.74 -3.50 5.11
C PRO A 406 24.68 -2.42 5.37
N PRO A 407 23.80 -2.60 6.37
CA PRO A 407 22.70 -1.67 6.59
C PRO A 407 23.14 -0.24 6.89
N ILE A 408 22.51 0.71 6.21
CA ILE A 408 22.73 2.16 6.36
C ILE A 408 22.60 2.63 7.82
N MET A 409 21.77 1.96 8.61
CA MET A 409 21.55 2.26 10.03
C MET A 409 22.83 2.20 10.86
N TRP A 410 23.76 1.26 10.59
CA TRP A 410 25.00 1.12 11.37
C TRP A 410 26.27 1.18 10.52
N ASN A 411 26.17 1.25 9.20
CA ASN A 411 27.32 1.42 8.32
C ASN A 411 27.23 2.72 7.52
N GLU A 412 28.03 3.71 7.92
CA GLU A 412 28.11 5.00 7.23
C GLU A 412 28.63 4.89 5.80
N LYS A 413 29.46 3.89 5.48
CA LYS A 413 29.98 3.69 4.12
C LYS A 413 28.89 3.24 3.15
N SER A 414 27.78 2.69 3.66
CA SER A 414 26.63 2.30 2.84
C SER A 414 25.75 3.50 2.48
N ARG A 415 25.93 4.65 3.13
CA ARG A 415 25.21 5.88 2.80
C ARG A 415 25.70 6.44 1.47
N GLY A 416 24.81 7.11 0.75
CA GLY A 416 25.12 7.64 -0.57
C GLY A 416 24.24 8.82 -0.95
N ARG A 417 24.14 9.09 -2.25
CA ARG A 417 23.37 10.21 -2.82
C ARG A 417 21.87 10.18 -2.49
N THR A 418 21.35 9.01 -2.14
CA THR A 418 19.94 8.76 -1.79
C THR A 418 19.71 8.71 -0.28
N SER A 419 20.74 8.91 0.55
CA SER A 419 20.61 9.01 2.00
C SER A 419 20.57 10.50 2.41
N TRP A 420 19.48 10.90 3.07
CA TRP A 420 19.22 12.28 3.47
C TRP A 420 19.20 12.38 4.99
N GLY A 421 20.00 13.31 5.52
CA GLY A 421 20.24 13.46 6.95
C GLY A 421 21.67 13.08 7.33
N ASP A 422 22.03 13.39 8.57
CA ASP A 422 23.35 13.23 9.19
C ASP A 422 24.55 14.03 8.58
N SER A 423 25.56 14.27 9.42
CA SER A 423 26.75 15.14 9.40
C SER A 423 26.58 16.64 9.69
N ASN A 424 25.39 17.23 9.54
CA ASN A 424 25.19 18.70 9.75
C ASN A 424 24.01 19.10 10.68
N GLY A 425 23.39 18.18 11.41
CA GLY A 425 22.30 18.49 12.35
C GLY A 425 20.94 18.81 11.69
N PHE A 426 20.69 18.23 10.51
CA PHE A 426 19.44 18.27 9.75
C PHE A 426 18.56 17.07 10.14
N LEU A 427 17.22 17.20 10.11
CA LEU A 427 16.24 16.17 10.54
C LEU A 427 16.40 15.69 12.00
N ARG A 428 16.57 16.62 12.94
CA ARG A 428 16.70 16.30 14.37
C ARG A 428 15.40 15.77 14.99
N ASN A 429 15.53 15.00 16.06
CA ASN A 429 14.40 14.54 16.84
C ASN A 429 13.57 15.72 17.37
N GLY A 430 12.25 15.60 17.29
CA GLY A 430 11.29 16.64 17.65
C GLY A 430 11.01 17.68 16.56
N SER A 431 11.78 17.71 15.47
CA SER A 431 11.58 18.69 14.40
C SER A 431 10.39 18.37 13.51
N VAL A 432 9.80 19.42 12.93
CA VAL A 432 8.73 19.34 11.94
C VAL A 432 9.33 19.50 10.54
N VAL A 433 8.94 18.64 9.63
CA VAL A 433 9.52 18.56 8.28
C VAL A 433 8.41 18.66 7.25
N ASP A 434 8.61 19.52 6.26
CA ASP A 434 7.84 19.52 5.02
C ASP A 434 8.61 18.72 3.95
N LEU A 435 7.92 17.79 3.29
CA LEU A 435 8.37 17.17 2.05
C LEU A 435 7.56 17.77 0.91
N ILE A 436 8.25 18.41 -0.03
CA ILE A 436 7.67 18.90 -1.28
C ILE A 436 8.18 17.95 -2.37
N ILE A 437 7.27 17.25 -3.03
CA ILE A 437 7.62 16.30 -4.08
C ILE A 437 6.95 16.76 -5.37
N GLU A 438 7.76 16.99 -6.40
CA GLU A 438 7.32 17.46 -7.71
C GLU A 438 7.51 16.36 -8.76
N ASN A 439 6.55 16.24 -9.67
CA ASN A 439 6.63 15.33 -10.80
C ASN A 439 7.34 16.01 -11.97
N GLY A 440 8.60 15.64 -12.22
CA GLY A 440 9.35 16.05 -13.39
C GLY A 440 9.33 15.02 -14.52
N ALA A 441 8.66 13.88 -14.32
CA ALA A 441 8.55 12.84 -15.34
C ALA A 441 7.33 13.10 -16.22
N GLN A 442 7.52 13.08 -17.54
CA GLN A 442 6.43 13.16 -18.51
C GLN A 442 5.79 11.77 -18.68
N VAL A 443 5.08 11.32 -17.65
CA VAL A 443 4.50 9.97 -17.55
C VAL A 443 3.03 10.05 -17.14
N ASP A 444 2.23 9.14 -17.68
CA ASP A 444 0.79 9.05 -17.44
C ASP A 444 0.44 8.24 -16.17
N SER A 445 1.44 7.83 -15.39
CA SER A 445 1.27 7.09 -14.14
C SER A 445 1.43 8.01 -12.93
N SER A 446 0.55 7.85 -11.95
CA SER A 446 0.73 8.46 -10.63
C SER A 446 1.77 7.70 -9.82
N HIS A 447 2.31 8.36 -8.80
CA HIS A 447 3.29 7.76 -7.88
C HIS A 447 2.68 7.68 -6.49
N PRO A 448 2.19 6.49 -6.07
CA PRO A 448 1.85 6.26 -4.67
C PRO A 448 3.14 6.21 -3.88
N PHE A 449 3.34 7.12 -2.94
CA PHE A 449 4.45 7.10 -2.02
C PHE A 449 4.05 6.45 -0.70
N HIS A 450 4.94 5.63 -0.16
CA HIS A 450 4.90 5.16 1.20
C HIS A 450 6.09 5.70 1.97
N LYS A 451 5.84 6.20 3.18
CA LYS A 451 6.88 6.61 4.12
C LYS A 451 6.88 5.70 5.34
N HIS A 452 8.02 5.09 5.60
CA HIS A 452 8.22 4.27 6.81
C HIS A 452 8.20 5.14 8.08
N ASN A 453 7.86 4.50 9.20
CA ASN A 453 7.77 5.08 10.54
C ASN A 453 6.79 6.25 10.65
N HIS A 454 7.21 7.48 10.40
CA HIS A 454 6.37 8.65 10.69
C HIS A 454 5.27 8.86 9.63
N LYS A 455 4.00 8.79 10.07
CA LYS A 455 2.85 9.26 9.26
C LYS A 455 2.96 10.76 8.95
N VAL A 456 2.34 11.16 7.86
CA VAL A 456 2.37 12.51 7.31
C VAL A 456 0.96 13.10 7.21
N TRP A 457 0.85 14.40 7.40
CA TRP A 457 -0.31 15.19 6.99
C TRP A 457 -0.18 15.57 5.53
N ILE A 458 -1.17 15.25 4.71
CA ILE A 458 -1.20 15.63 3.30
C ILE A 458 -1.80 17.04 3.20
N ILE A 459 -0.94 18.06 3.13
CA ILE A 459 -1.36 19.46 3.30
C ILE A 459 -1.63 20.18 1.98
N ALA A 460 -1.07 19.73 0.85
CA ALA A 460 -1.42 20.29 -0.46
C ALA A 460 -1.13 19.30 -1.59
N GLN A 461 -1.91 19.42 -2.66
CA GLN A 461 -1.63 18.84 -3.97
C GLN A 461 -1.98 19.90 -5.02
N GLY A 462 -1.27 19.92 -6.14
CA GLY A 462 -1.52 20.90 -7.18
C GLY A 462 -0.78 20.63 -8.47
N ASP A 463 -0.87 21.58 -9.39
CA ASP A 463 -0.21 21.58 -10.68
C ASP A 463 0.56 22.88 -10.94
N GLY A 464 1.34 22.90 -12.02
CA GLY A 464 2.16 24.05 -12.41
C GLY A 464 3.47 24.20 -11.61
N GLY A 465 3.90 23.16 -10.90
CA GLY A 465 5.06 23.16 -10.01
C GLY A 465 4.79 23.88 -8.68
N PHE A 466 5.67 23.69 -7.71
CA PHE A 466 5.62 24.37 -6.41
C PHE A 466 6.42 25.69 -6.48
N PRO A 467 5.74 26.86 -6.54
CA PRO A 467 6.39 28.11 -6.94
C PRO A 467 7.13 28.82 -5.80
N TRP A 468 6.91 28.40 -4.55
CA TRP A 468 7.53 29.02 -3.38
C TRP A 468 8.82 28.31 -2.98
N ARG A 469 9.64 28.96 -2.15
CA ARG A 469 10.85 28.31 -1.62
C ARG A 469 10.49 27.13 -0.71
N ASP A 470 9.56 27.36 0.20
CA ASP A 470 9.05 26.42 1.21
C ASP A 470 7.61 26.82 1.60
N VAL A 471 6.93 26.01 2.42
CA VAL A 471 5.54 26.28 2.86
C VAL A 471 5.46 27.54 3.72
N ASN A 472 6.44 27.79 4.58
CA ASN A 472 6.46 29.00 5.41
C ASN A 472 6.54 30.27 4.53
N ASP A 473 7.28 30.21 3.43
CA ASP A 473 7.37 31.24 2.41
C ASP A 473 6.06 31.40 1.65
N ALA A 474 5.42 30.31 1.25
CA ALA A 474 4.09 30.34 0.64
C ALA A 474 3.08 31.06 1.54
N VAL A 475 3.02 30.70 2.82
CA VAL A 475 2.11 31.32 3.80
C VAL A 475 2.39 32.82 3.97
N ARG A 476 3.66 33.23 4.08
CA ARG A 476 4.05 34.66 4.18
C ARG A 476 3.63 35.47 2.95
N ASN A 477 3.65 34.85 1.77
CA ASN A 477 3.33 35.48 0.50
C ASN A 477 1.85 35.28 0.07
N GLY A 478 0.94 35.03 1.03
CA GLY A 478 -0.51 34.94 0.76
C GLY A 478 -0.97 33.61 0.13
N GLY A 479 -0.09 32.61 0.05
CA GLY A 479 -0.37 31.28 -0.48
C GLY A 479 -1.07 30.33 0.49
N ALA A 480 -1.37 30.75 1.73
CA ALA A 480 -1.95 29.90 2.78
C ALA A 480 -3.24 29.17 2.35
N LYS A 481 -4.05 29.78 1.48
CA LYS A 481 -5.29 29.20 0.93
C LYS A 481 -5.08 27.92 0.10
N HIS A 482 -3.85 27.63 -0.32
CA HIS A 482 -3.50 26.44 -1.09
C HIS A 482 -3.14 25.24 -0.21
N PHE A 483 -3.14 25.41 1.12
CA PHE A 483 -2.78 24.37 2.07
C PHE A 483 -3.95 24.07 3.00
N ASN A 484 -4.27 22.79 3.16
CA ASN A 484 -5.10 22.32 4.26
C ASN A 484 -4.24 22.16 5.52
N LEU A 485 -4.25 23.18 6.38
CA LEU A 485 -3.58 23.15 7.69
C LEU A 485 -4.55 22.97 8.86
N VAL A 486 -5.85 22.78 8.56
CA VAL A 486 -6.89 22.64 9.58
C VAL A 486 -7.18 21.16 9.79
N ASP A 487 -7.61 20.45 8.76
CA ASP A 487 -8.07 19.07 8.85
C ASP A 487 -7.53 18.17 7.72
N PRO A 488 -6.22 18.22 7.39
CA PRO A 488 -5.66 17.37 6.35
C PRO A 488 -5.71 15.88 6.72
N PRO A 489 -5.77 14.97 5.73
CA PRO A 489 -5.59 13.54 5.94
C PRO A 489 -4.26 13.25 6.64
N PHE A 490 -4.24 12.28 7.56
CA PHE A 490 -3.04 11.85 8.28
C PHE A 490 -2.77 10.36 8.02
N ARG A 491 -1.76 10.08 7.19
CA ARG A 491 -1.57 8.77 6.51
C ARG A 491 -0.10 8.41 6.44
N ASP A 492 0.23 7.15 6.14
CA ASP A 492 1.60 6.74 5.78
C ASP A 492 1.78 6.57 4.26
N GLY A 493 0.68 6.51 3.50
CA GLY A 493 0.64 6.62 2.06
C GLY A 493 0.16 7.99 1.57
N PHE A 494 0.66 8.46 0.42
CA PHE A 494 0.14 9.63 -0.29
C PHE A 494 0.47 9.60 -1.78
N THR A 495 -0.35 10.25 -2.62
CA THR A 495 -0.20 10.20 -4.08
C THR A 495 0.42 11.48 -4.63
N LEU A 496 1.48 11.34 -5.44
CA LEU A 496 1.88 12.35 -6.41
C LEU A 496 1.18 12.04 -7.73
N GLU A 497 0.31 12.94 -8.18
CA GLU A 497 -0.48 12.75 -9.40
C GLU A 497 0.38 12.65 -10.67
N ALA A 498 -0.20 12.00 -11.69
CA ALA A 498 0.43 11.82 -12.99
C ALA A 498 0.59 13.16 -13.75
N GLY A 499 1.64 13.25 -14.57
CA GLY A 499 1.93 14.40 -15.41
C GLY A 499 2.95 15.38 -14.84
N GLU A 500 3.73 15.97 -15.74
CA GLU A 500 4.78 16.95 -15.41
C GLU A 500 4.17 18.19 -14.72
N GLY A 501 4.87 18.68 -13.69
CA GLY A 501 4.47 19.85 -12.93
C GLY A 501 3.42 19.58 -11.84
N LYS A 502 2.95 18.34 -11.67
CA LYS A 502 2.18 17.98 -10.47
C LYS A 502 3.06 18.04 -9.23
N PHE A 503 2.48 18.41 -8.10
CA PHE A 503 3.18 18.36 -6.82
C PHE A 503 2.29 17.86 -5.70
N VAL A 504 2.92 17.28 -4.68
CA VAL A 504 2.32 16.99 -3.38
C VAL A 504 3.20 17.57 -2.28
N VAL A 505 2.57 18.14 -1.26
CA VAL A 505 3.24 18.63 -0.05
C VAL A 505 2.68 17.87 1.13
N VAL A 506 3.58 17.20 1.85
CA VAL A 506 3.26 16.52 3.09
C VAL A 506 4.08 17.07 4.25
N ARG A 507 3.49 17.16 5.44
CA ARG A 507 4.16 17.59 6.66
C ARG A 507 4.22 16.43 7.64
N TYR A 508 5.30 16.26 8.37
CA TYR A 508 5.36 15.31 9.48
C TYR A 508 6.24 15.84 10.60
N LYS A 509 6.17 15.17 11.76
CA LYS A 509 7.02 15.46 12.91
C LYS A 509 7.83 14.21 13.26
N ILE A 510 9.13 14.40 13.50
CA ILE A 510 10.02 13.35 13.97
C ILE A 510 9.75 13.19 15.46
N TYR A 511 8.99 12.15 15.83
CA TYR A 511 8.65 11.87 17.23
C TYR A 511 9.66 10.96 17.92
N PHE A 512 10.35 10.14 17.13
CA PHE A 512 11.32 9.16 17.59
C PHE A 512 12.42 8.99 16.53
N PRO A 513 13.64 8.54 16.92
CA PRO A 513 14.70 8.27 15.95
C PRO A 513 14.30 7.12 15.02
N ALA A 514 14.53 7.28 13.72
CA ALA A 514 14.21 6.29 12.71
C ALA A 514 15.14 6.40 11.48
N VAL A 515 15.38 5.27 10.82
CA VAL A 515 15.97 5.23 9.47
C VAL A 515 14.84 4.83 8.53
N SER A 516 14.17 5.82 7.96
CA SER A 516 12.92 5.62 7.23
C SER A 516 13.15 5.59 5.74
N MET A 517 12.67 4.55 5.06
CA MET A 517 12.55 4.58 3.60
C MET A 517 11.33 5.41 3.18
N LEU A 518 11.52 6.26 2.18
CA LEU A 518 10.46 6.91 1.42
C LEU A 518 10.58 6.43 -0.02
N HIS A 519 9.56 5.73 -0.52
CA HIS A 519 9.62 5.12 -1.84
C HIS A 519 8.27 5.12 -2.54
N CYS A 520 8.30 5.00 -3.87
CA CYS A 520 7.09 4.70 -4.62
C CYS A 520 6.67 3.25 -4.36
N HIS A 521 5.40 3.01 -4.08
CA HIS A 521 4.82 1.69 -3.79
C HIS A 521 4.32 0.97 -5.05
N MET A 522 4.73 1.43 -6.23
CA MET A 522 4.58 0.73 -7.50
C MET A 522 5.86 -0.05 -7.78
N ILE A 523 5.78 -1.38 -7.94
CA ILE A 523 6.98 -2.24 -7.82
C ILE A 523 8.08 -1.90 -8.83
N HIS A 524 7.73 -1.60 -10.08
CA HIS A 524 8.74 -1.29 -11.09
C HIS A 524 9.36 0.09 -10.86
N HIS A 525 8.65 1.05 -10.26
CA HIS A 525 9.23 2.33 -9.82
C HIS A 525 10.16 2.14 -8.62
N PHE A 526 9.73 1.31 -7.65
CA PHE A 526 10.53 0.93 -6.49
C PHE A 526 11.84 0.30 -6.95
N ALA A 527 11.77 -0.81 -7.68
CA ALA A 527 12.93 -1.61 -8.06
C ALA A 527 13.93 -0.84 -8.94
N SER A 528 13.45 0.10 -9.75
CA SER A 528 14.29 0.95 -10.61
C SER A 528 14.83 2.23 -9.95
N GLY A 529 14.60 2.40 -8.65
CA GLY A 529 15.32 3.36 -7.82
C GLY A 529 14.57 4.60 -7.37
N GLN A 530 13.24 4.65 -7.48
CA GLN A 530 12.41 5.73 -6.93
C GLN A 530 12.27 5.65 -5.40
N GLN A 531 13.40 5.76 -4.70
CA GLN A 531 13.50 5.62 -3.25
C GLN A 531 14.54 6.58 -2.67
N VAL A 532 14.33 7.02 -1.44
CA VAL A 532 15.34 7.70 -0.61
C VAL A 532 15.26 7.18 0.82
N ILE A 533 16.38 7.29 1.54
CA ILE A 533 16.47 6.96 2.96
C ILE A 533 16.58 8.24 3.77
N LEU A 534 15.69 8.42 4.74
CA LEU A 534 15.66 9.55 5.67
C LEU A 534 16.27 9.11 7.00
N LEU A 535 17.37 9.76 7.38
CA LEU A 535 18.07 9.57 8.65
C LEU A 535 17.48 10.55 9.67
N GLU A 536 16.43 10.13 10.37
CA GLU A 536 15.58 10.96 11.23
C GLU A 536 16.00 10.80 12.70
N GLY A 537 16.38 11.90 13.37
CA GLY A 537 16.71 11.89 14.80
C GLY A 537 17.94 11.06 15.17
N MET A 538 18.91 10.93 14.26
CA MET A 538 20.10 10.08 14.47
C MET A 538 20.88 10.37 15.75
N GLU A 539 20.82 11.62 16.26
CA GLU A 539 21.51 12.04 17.48
C GLU A 539 21.00 11.37 18.77
N VAL A 540 19.83 10.73 18.72
CA VAL A 540 19.24 9.94 19.82
C VAL A 540 18.95 8.50 19.43
N MET A 541 19.51 8.01 18.32
CA MET A 541 19.32 6.63 17.86
C MET A 541 19.82 5.62 18.89
N PRO A 542 19.02 4.61 19.29
CA PRO A 542 19.46 3.57 20.20
C PRO A 542 20.61 2.75 19.59
N PRO A 543 21.54 2.23 20.42
CA PRO A 543 22.60 1.37 19.92
C PRO A 543 22.00 0.08 19.35
N VAL A 544 22.39 -0.26 18.12
CA VAL A 544 22.00 -1.52 17.47
C VAL A 544 22.68 -2.69 18.17
N PRO A 545 21.94 -3.73 18.61
CA PRO A 545 22.49 -4.96 19.20
C PRO A 545 23.57 -5.60 18.32
N GLN A 546 24.63 -6.11 18.95
CA GLN A 546 25.79 -6.63 18.24
C GLN A 546 25.49 -7.94 17.50
N ASP A 547 24.65 -8.79 18.08
CA ASP A 547 24.16 -10.03 17.47
C ASP A 547 23.39 -9.78 16.15
N LEU A 548 22.70 -8.65 16.01
CA LEU A 548 22.06 -8.27 14.76
C LEU A 548 23.06 -7.88 13.67
N LYS A 549 24.18 -7.24 14.05
CA LYS A 549 25.25 -6.89 13.11
C LYS A 549 26.03 -8.11 12.64
N ASP A 550 26.17 -9.08 13.54
CA ASP A 550 26.92 -10.33 13.34
C ASP A 550 26.07 -11.46 12.75
N LYS A 551 24.80 -11.20 12.40
CA LYS A 551 23.95 -12.18 11.71
C LYS A 551 24.63 -12.68 10.43
N PRO A 552 24.46 -13.96 10.06
CA PRO A 552 24.90 -14.48 8.77
C PRO A 552 24.36 -13.60 7.64
N HIS A 553 25.22 -13.30 6.67
CA HIS A 553 24.89 -12.47 5.52
C HIS A 553 25.82 -12.79 4.35
N VAL A 554 25.36 -12.45 3.14
CA VAL A 554 26.22 -12.40 1.95
C VAL A 554 27.16 -11.19 2.00
N GLU A 555 28.47 -11.43 1.80
CA GLU A 555 29.40 -10.34 1.49
C GLU A 555 29.29 -10.00 0.00
N PHE A 556 28.81 -8.79 -0.29
CA PHE A 556 28.61 -8.30 -1.66
C PHE A 556 29.72 -7.34 -2.09
N ASP A 557 30.46 -7.72 -3.14
CA ASP A 557 31.42 -6.83 -3.81
C ASP A 557 30.69 -5.98 -4.87
N PHE A 558 30.77 -4.66 -4.72
CA PHE A 558 30.15 -3.72 -5.66
C PHE A 558 30.70 -3.92 -7.09
N PRO A 559 29.84 -4.22 -8.09
CA PRO A 559 30.33 -4.30 -9.46
C PRO A 559 30.86 -2.94 -9.96
N PRO A 560 31.84 -2.89 -10.87
CA PRO A 560 32.44 -1.62 -11.32
C PRO A 560 31.45 -0.71 -12.08
N ARG A 561 30.38 -1.27 -12.64
CA ARG A 561 29.29 -0.57 -13.34
C ARG A 561 28.01 -1.38 -13.21
N TYR A 562 26.92 -0.73 -12.78
CA TYR A 562 25.60 -1.33 -12.69
C TYR A 562 24.52 -0.24 -12.72
N GLY A 563 23.36 -0.56 -13.30
CA GLY A 563 22.12 0.17 -13.19
C GLY A 563 21.36 -0.19 -11.90
N PRO A 564 20.20 0.44 -11.64
CA PRO A 564 19.44 0.16 -10.43
C PRO A 564 18.84 -1.24 -10.39
N LEU A 565 18.67 -1.91 -11.53
CA LEU A 565 18.06 -3.26 -11.66
C LEU A 565 19.08 -4.35 -12.05
N ASP A 566 20.37 -4.03 -12.04
CA ASP A 566 21.44 -4.98 -12.43
C ASP A 566 21.78 -5.99 -11.33
#